data_AF-A0ABD0R5G9-F1
#
_entry.id   AF-A0ABD0R5G9-F1
#
_cell.length_a   1.000
_cell.length_b   1.000
_cell.length_c   1.000
_cell.angle_alpha   90.00
_cell.angle_beta   90.00
_cell.angle_gamma   90.00
#
_symmetry.space_group_name_H-M   'P 1'
#
loop_
_entity.id
_entity.type
_entity.pdbx_description
1 polymer ?
#
loop_
_entity_poly.entity_id
_entity_poly.type
_entity_poly.pdbx_seq_one_letter_code
_entity_poly.pdbx_strand_id
1 'polypeptide(L)'
;MRIIPQGRPFISHLLSLASSAHALEDRISITDSCRNELSLWISFLKQWNGLSFFYSNLVSSPIDIQLYTDAAPSVGFGGFLRGRWFASTWPPELADLPQQLSSSALFELYPLVAAASLWGKEWSATSIVVHCDNEAIVHCINKEIQIAGTRGGPAPDPGSSLFRTDIPVNHPLRPLLEASINSILQAVSPRTLQAYLTAWKCFKVFHSAYSLPFPDFSLLAVTSFISHLNTNKNLQASSIKGYLSGIQFFHKLLYGSPSPHITNSQTSLLIKGIQKTQPNRPDPRQPITLKILTKCISTLRKGYHSIHTARTLDAMFILAFFGFLRCSELAITSGFNPAIHPTISDLAVLDGETISYFIKQSKTDQTKKGHFIYIFNLQSPIQPFQTLLAFLQLRKSQSKLPSDPLFTDDFNRPATRFWFQKHLKSVLLLSGTPADNFSSHSFRIGAATTAAQKGLSQQQIQALGRWSSEAFKSYIRSDRSLIKEAHQTLVGRPF
;
A
#
# COMPACT_ATOMS: atom_id res chain seq x y z
N MET A 1 -28.09 -8.12 23.61
CA MET A 1 -28.02 -9.60 23.73
C MET A 1 -26.80 -9.94 24.56
N ARG A 2 -26.99 -10.59 25.71
CA ARG A 2 -25.89 -10.96 26.59
C ARG A 2 -25.27 -12.24 26.02
N ILE A 3 -24.12 -12.12 25.38
CA ILE A 3 -23.44 -13.25 24.72
C ILE A 3 -22.17 -13.55 25.50
N ILE A 4 -21.97 -14.82 25.86
CA ILE A 4 -20.69 -15.35 26.35
C ILE A 4 -19.93 -15.82 25.11
N PRO A 5 -18.98 -15.03 24.57
CA PRO A 5 -18.41 -15.28 23.24
C PRO A 5 -17.62 -16.59 23.17
N GLN A 6 -17.21 -17.11 24.33
CA GLN A 6 -16.40 -18.32 24.50
C GLN A 6 -17.20 -19.53 25.00
N GLY A 7 -18.54 -19.54 24.91
CA GLY A 7 -19.33 -20.60 25.56
C GLY A 7 -19.29 -21.97 24.87
N ARG A 8 -19.03 -21.99 23.55
CA ARG A 8 -19.15 -23.18 22.70
C ARG A 8 -18.11 -24.30 22.96
N PRO A 9 -16.84 -23.99 23.28
CA PRO A 9 -15.84 -25.01 23.64
C PRO A 9 -16.15 -25.75 24.95
N PHE A 10 -16.79 -25.09 25.93
CA PHE A 10 -17.03 -25.63 27.27
C PHE A 10 -18.34 -26.45 27.40
N ILE A 11 -19.09 -26.62 26.32
CA ILE A 11 -20.24 -27.55 26.21
C ILE A 11 -19.95 -28.70 25.24
N SER A 12 -18.70 -28.84 24.79
CA SER A 12 -18.33 -29.78 23.72
C SER A 12 -18.57 -31.24 24.12
N HIS A 13 -18.44 -31.59 25.40
CA HIS A 13 -18.70 -32.95 25.87
C HIS A 13 -20.19 -33.22 26.02
N LEU A 14 -20.99 -32.24 26.48
CA LEU A 14 -22.46 -32.31 26.41
C LEU A 14 -22.98 -32.46 24.97
N LEU A 15 -22.37 -31.74 24.01
CA LEU A 15 -22.70 -31.86 22.59
C LEU A 15 -22.24 -33.20 22.00
N SER A 16 -21.09 -33.72 22.42
CA SER A 16 -20.58 -35.03 21.99
C SER A 16 -21.44 -36.18 22.52
N LEU A 17 -21.87 -36.11 23.79
CA LEU A 17 -22.76 -37.10 24.42
C LEU A 17 -24.14 -37.06 23.76
N ALA A 18 -24.68 -35.87 23.49
CA ALA A 18 -25.93 -35.70 22.75
C ALA A 18 -25.84 -36.24 21.31
N SER A 19 -24.68 -36.12 20.66
CA SER A 19 -24.44 -36.68 19.32
C SER A 19 -24.18 -38.19 19.29
N SER A 20 -24.08 -38.85 20.45
CA SER A 20 -23.90 -40.31 20.55
C SER A 20 -25.22 -41.10 20.50
N ALA A 21 -26.36 -40.43 20.62
CA ALA A 21 -27.68 -41.01 20.30
C ALA A 21 -27.93 -40.96 18.79
N HIS A 22 -28.39 -42.08 18.23
CA HIS A 22 -28.69 -42.20 16.80
C HIS A 22 -30.19 -42.03 16.50
N ALA A 23 -31.04 -42.15 17.53
CA ALA A 23 -32.46 -41.82 17.49
C ALA A 23 -32.89 -41.05 18.75
N LEU A 24 -33.98 -40.29 18.65
CA LEU A 24 -34.54 -39.49 19.75
C LEU A 24 -35.01 -40.33 20.96
N GLU A 25 -35.20 -41.63 20.76
CA GLU A 25 -35.69 -42.58 21.76
C GLU A 25 -34.54 -43.34 22.47
N ASP A 26 -33.29 -43.11 22.01
CA ASP A 26 -32.11 -43.74 22.58
C ASP A 26 -31.83 -43.21 23.99
N ARG A 27 -31.52 -44.11 24.92
CA ARG A 27 -31.18 -43.77 26.29
C ARG A 27 -29.69 -43.52 26.42
N ILE A 28 -29.32 -42.25 26.55
CA ILE A 28 -27.94 -41.87 26.89
C ILE A 28 -27.76 -41.95 28.41
N SER A 29 -26.74 -42.69 28.84
CA SER A 29 -26.35 -42.73 30.25
C SER A 29 -25.67 -41.41 30.63
N ILE A 30 -26.27 -40.68 31.58
CA ILE A 30 -25.67 -39.46 32.13
C ILE A 30 -24.59 -39.87 33.12
N THR A 31 -23.34 -39.83 32.66
CA THR A 31 -22.16 -40.09 33.48
C THR A 31 -21.96 -39.00 34.53
N ASP A 32 -21.20 -39.29 35.59
CA ASP A 32 -20.86 -38.29 36.61
C ASP A 32 -20.10 -37.09 36.02
N SER A 33 -19.31 -37.32 34.96
CA SER A 33 -18.64 -36.26 34.19
C SER A 33 -19.65 -35.28 33.55
N CYS A 34 -20.78 -35.79 33.05
CA CYS A 34 -21.84 -34.97 32.47
C CYS A 34 -22.57 -34.14 33.55
N ARG A 35 -22.82 -34.71 34.74
CA ARG A 35 -23.43 -33.99 35.87
C ARG A 35 -22.53 -32.88 36.41
N ASN A 36 -21.21 -33.11 36.44
CA ASN A 36 -20.24 -32.12 36.87
C ASN A 36 -20.14 -30.94 35.89
N GLU A 37 -20.21 -31.19 34.59
CA GLU A 37 -20.22 -30.15 33.54
C GLU A 37 -21.49 -29.27 33.62
N LEU A 38 -22.66 -29.88 33.83
CA LEU A 38 -23.91 -29.13 34.05
C LEU A 38 -23.86 -28.28 35.32
N SER A 39 -23.27 -28.80 36.40
CA SER A 39 -23.11 -28.06 37.66
C SER A 39 -22.16 -26.87 37.53
N LEU A 40 -21.08 -27.03 36.75
CA LEU A 40 -20.13 -25.95 36.41
C LEU A 40 -20.82 -24.81 35.68
N TRP A 41 -21.66 -25.11 34.68
CA TRP A 41 -22.42 -24.11 33.94
C TRP A 41 -23.45 -23.36 34.79
N ILE A 42 -24.16 -24.07 35.68
CA ILE A 42 -25.11 -23.44 36.61
C ILE A 42 -24.40 -22.49 37.58
N SER A 43 -23.18 -22.84 38.03
CA SER A 43 -22.37 -21.98 38.90
C SER A 43 -21.81 -20.75 38.16
N PHE A 44 -21.29 -20.96 36.95
CA PHE A 44 -20.71 -19.90 36.12
C PHE A 44 -21.73 -18.83 35.71
N LEU A 45 -22.94 -19.24 35.30
CA LEU A 45 -24.00 -18.32 34.90
C LEU A 45 -24.52 -17.45 36.06
N LYS A 46 -24.40 -17.91 37.30
CA LYS A 46 -24.75 -17.14 38.51
C LYS A 46 -23.73 -16.05 38.85
N GLN A 47 -22.48 -16.17 38.41
CA GLN A 47 -21.36 -15.30 38.77
C GLN A 47 -20.92 -14.33 37.66
N TRP A 48 -21.59 -14.35 36.50
CA TRP A 48 -21.17 -13.55 35.34
C TRP A 48 -21.48 -12.05 35.48
N ASN A 49 -20.45 -11.20 35.37
CA ASN A 49 -20.47 -9.77 35.72
C ASN A 49 -20.81 -8.79 34.57
N GLY A 50 -21.16 -9.27 33.38
CA GLY A 50 -21.91 -8.49 32.38
C GLY A 50 -21.24 -7.25 31.76
N LEU A 51 -19.90 -7.19 31.60
CA LEU A 51 -19.22 -6.00 31.03
C LEU A 51 -19.12 -5.94 29.50
N SER A 52 -18.93 -4.70 29.04
CA SER A 52 -19.48 -4.04 27.84
C SER A 52 -18.41 -3.24 27.04
N PHE A 53 -18.86 -2.47 26.05
CA PHE A 53 -18.25 -2.08 24.78
C PHE A 53 -17.07 -1.07 24.73
N PHE A 54 -16.50 -0.56 25.82
CA PHE A 54 -15.47 0.49 25.75
C PHE A 54 -14.14 0.11 26.43
N TYR A 55 -13.03 0.16 25.67
CA TYR A 55 -11.66 0.03 26.17
C TYR A 55 -11.00 1.41 26.35
N SER A 56 -10.28 1.61 27.46
CA SER A 56 -9.48 2.80 27.75
C SER A 56 -8.07 2.69 27.13
N ASN A 57 -7.76 3.61 26.22
CA ASN A 57 -6.43 3.79 25.63
C ASN A 57 -5.55 4.69 26.52
N LEU A 58 -4.71 4.10 27.36
CA LEU A 58 -3.53 4.77 27.92
C LEU A 58 -2.38 3.77 27.97
N VAL A 59 -1.40 3.94 27.07
CA VAL A 59 -0.08 3.32 27.17
C VAL A 59 0.89 4.43 27.57
N SER A 60 1.40 4.36 28.79
CA SER A 60 2.61 5.07 29.22
C SER A 60 3.32 4.23 30.28
N SER A 61 4.52 3.77 29.93
CA SER A 61 5.47 2.94 30.71
C SER A 61 5.66 3.43 32.17
N PRO A 62 6.02 2.57 33.14
CA PRO A 62 7.15 1.63 33.07
C PRO A 62 6.74 0.29 32.45
N ILE A 63 7.70 -0.43 31.86
CA ILE A 63 7.51 -1.84 31.48
C ILE A 63 7.25 -2.56 32.79
N ASP A 64 6.00 -2.88 33.06
CA ASP A 64 5.61 -3.50 34.31
C ASP A 64 6.22 -4.91 34.37
N ILE A 65 6.22 -5.62 33.24
CA ILE A 65 6.51 -7.05 33.19
C ILE A 65 7.48 -7.35 32.04
N GLN A 66 8.67 -7.87 32.38
CA GLN A 66 9.62 -8.45 31.42
C GLN A 66 9.49 -9.97 31.45
N LEU A 67 9.04 -10.53 30.33
CA LEU A 67 8.89 -11.97 30.14
C LEU A 67 9.96 -12.46 29.18
N TYR A 68 10.76 -13.42 29.62
CA TYR A 68 11.74 -14.10 28.79
C TYR A 68 11.23 -15.50 28.51
N THR A 69 11.25 -15.91 27.24
CA THR A 69 10.90 -17.28 26.83
C THR A 69 12.03 -17.84 26.00
N ASP A 70 12.33 -19.11 26.20
CA ASP A 70 13.37 -19.82 25.47
C ASP A 70 12.88 -21.23 25.12
N ALA A 71 13.30 -21.73 23.95
CA ALA A 71 12.95 -23.05 23.46
C ALA A 71 14.17 -23.75 22.90
N ALA A 72 14.43 -24.97 23.38
CA ALA A 72 15.40 -25.89 22.85
C ALA A 72 14.67 -27.01 22.10
N PRO A 73 14.58 -26.98 20.75
CA PRO A 73 13.76 -27.92 19.98
C PRO A 73 14.05 -29.41 20.25
N SER A 74 15.26 -29.75 20.67
CA SER A 74 15.69 -31.12 20.97
C SER A 74 15.41 -31.57 22.41
N VAL A 75 15.03 -30.68 23.32
CA VAL A 75 14.97 -30.98 24.77
C VAL A 75 13.67 -30.50 25.41
N GLY A 76 13.33 -29.22 25.28
CA GLY A 76 12.20 -28.63 25.99
C GLY A 76 12.13 -27.12 25.86
N PHE A 77 11.35 -26.49 26.73
CA PHE A 77 11.08 -25.05 26.71
C PHE A 77 11.00 -24.49 28.12
N GLY A 78 11.12 -23.17 28.24
CA GLY A 78 11.00 -22.49 29.52
C GLY A 78 10.65 -21.02 29.40
N GLY A 79 10.33 -20.43 30.54
CA GLY A 79 10.07 -19.00 30.65
C GLY A 79 10.45 -18.47 32.02
N PHE A 80 10.85 -17.19 32.06
CA PHE A 80 11.25 -16.48 33.26
C PHE A 80 10.49 -15.16 33.38
N LEU A 81 9.89 -14.92 34.55
CA LEU A 81 9.13 -13.73 34.87
C LEU A 81 9.36 -13.31 36.33
N ARG A 82 10.01 -12.16 36.54
CA ARG A 82 10.19 -11.52 37.87
C ARG A 82 10.69 -12.50 38.95
N GLY A 83 11.73 -13.29 38.66
CA GLY A 83 12.33 -14.24 39.62
C GLY A 83 11.62 -15.60 39.72
N ARG A 84 10.50 -15.79 39.02
CA ARG A 84 9.84 -17.10 38.87
C ARG A 84 10.16 -17.67 37.50
N TRP A 85 10.39 -18.97 37.43
CA TRP A 85 10.66 -19.67 36.18
C TRP A 85 9.84 -20.94 36.07
N PHE A 86 9.60 -21.38 34.84
CA PHE A 86 9.16 -22.73 34.54
C PHE A 86 10.06 -23.30 33.44
N ALA A 87 10.28 -24.60 33.49
CA ALA A 87 10.88 -25.36 32.40
C ALA A 87 10.21 -26.72 32.33
N SER A 88 10.01 -27.24 31.13
CA SER A 88 9.45 -28.56 30.88
C SER A 88 10.02 -29.15 29.61
N THR A 89 10.08 -30.47 29.54
CA THR A 89 10.29 -31.18 28.27
C THR A 89 9.09 -30.96 27.35
N TRP A 90 9.31 -31.13 26.04
CA TRP A 90 8.23 -31.05 25.07
C TRP A 90 7.15 -32.10 25.37
N PRO A 91 5.86 -31.76 25.21
CA PRO A 91 4.81 -32.77 25.21
C PRO A 91 5.10 -33.83 24.12
N PRO A 92 4.80 -35.11 24.36
CA PRO A 92 5.05 -36.18 23.38
C PRO A 92 4.47 -35.86 21.99
N GLU A 93 3.32 -35.18 21.95
CA GLU A 93 2.61 -34.77 20.74
C GLU A 93 3.37 -33.72 19.91
N LEU A 94 4.27 -32.96 20.54
CA LEU A 94 5.15 -31.98 19.89
C LEU A 94 6.55 -32.55 19.63
N ALA A 95 6.99 -33.53 20.43
CA ALA A 95 8.26 -34.23 20.25
C ALA A 95 8.27 -35.13 18.99
N ASP A 96 7.11 -35.69 18.62
CA ASP A 96 6.95 -36.63 17.48
C ASP A 96 6.47 -35.96 16.16
N LEU A 97 6.56 -34.63 16.06
CA LEU A 97 6.12 -33.89 14.85
C LEU A 97 6.98 -34.24 13.61
N PRO A 98 6.37 -34.54 12.45
CA PRO A 98 7.13 -34.77 11.21
C PRO A 98 7.97 -33.54 10.82
N GLN A 99 9.22 -33.75 10.37
CA GLN A 99 10.19 -32.68 10.02
C GLN A 99 9.67 -31.61 9.03
N GLN A 100 8.60 -31.88 8.28
CA GLN A 100 7.97 -30.93 7.35
C GLN A 100 7.02 -29.93 8.04
N LEU A 101 6.59 -30.19 9.28
CA LEU A 101 5.69 -29.35 10.08
C LEU A 101 6.40 -28.66 11.27
N SER A 102 7.63 -29.07 11.58
CA SER A 102 8.48 -28.51 12.64
C SER A 102 9.06 -27.14 12.21
N SER A 103 8.26 -26.09 12.33
CA SER A 103 8.75 -24.70 12.16
C SER A 103 9.35 -24.22 13.48
N SER A 104 10.53 -23.58 13.45
CA SER A 104 11.13 -22.96 14.64
C SER A 104 10.17 -21.98 15.32
N ALA A 105 9.32 -21.29 14.55
CA ALA A 105 8.32 -20.38 15.07
C ALA A 105 7.26 -21.08 15.96
N LEU A 106 6.92 -22.34 15.69
CA LEU A 106 5.97 -23.09 16.52
C LEU A 106 6.55 -23.41 17.90
N PHE A 107 7.82 -23.84 17.93
CA PHE A 107 8.53 -24.14 19.17
C PHE A 107 8.75 -22.88 20.01
N GLU A 108 8.94 -21.72 19.38
CA GLU A 108 9.07 -20.43 20.07
C GLU A 108 7.74 -19.84 20.56
N LEU A 109 6.62 -20.16 19.89
CA LEU A 109 5.29 -19.71 20.32
C LEU A 109 4.79 -20.47 21.56
N TYR A 110 5.16 -21.75 21.69
CA TYR A 110 4.70 -22.61 22.78
C TYR A 110 5.06 -22.11 24.19
N PRO A 111 6.32 -21.74 24.52
CA PRO A 111 6.68 -21.21 25.83
C PRO A 111 5.95 -19.90 26.14
N LEU A 112 5.64 -19.09 25.13
CA LEU A 112 4.87 -17.87 25.32
C LEU A 112 3.42 -18.16 25.71
N VAL A 113 2.78 -19.14 25.06
CA VAL A 113 1.43 -19.61 25.41
C VAL A 113 1.41 -20.25 26.79
N ALA A 114 2.46 -21.01 27.15
CA ALA A 114 2.62 -21.58 28.48
C ALA A 114 2.77 -20.48 29.55
N ALA A 115 3.62 -19.47 29.31
CA ALA A 115 3.77 -18.32 30.18
C ALA A 115 2.46 -17.53 30.35
N ALA A 116 1.69 -17.35 29.27
CA ALA A 116 0.38 -16.71 29.32
C ALA A 116 -0.65 -17.53 30.10
N SER A 117 -0.58 -18.85 30.02
CA SER A 117 -1.46 -19.73 30.78
C SER A 117 -1.14 -19.73 32.28
N LEU A 118 0.15 -19.68 32.62
CA LEU A 118 0.64 -19.69 34.00
C LEU A 118 0.48 -18.32 34.68
N TRP A 119 0.86 -17.24 34.00
CA TRP A 119 0.98 -15.91 34.59
C TRP A 119 0.01 -14.88 33.99
N GLY A 120 -0.76 -15.23 32.95
CA GLY A 120 -1.65 -14.29 32.24
C GLY A 120 -2.76 -13.67 33.10
N LYS A 121 -3.10 -14.27 34.24
CA LYS A 121 -4.03 -13.67 35.21
C LYS A 121 -3.43 -12.43 35.89
N GLU A 122 -2.11 -12.37 36.01
CA GLU A 122 -1.36 -11.26 36.63
C GLU A 122 -1.04 -10.14 35.64
N TRP A 123 -1.39 -10.33 34.36
CA TRP A 123 -1.08 -9.43 33.25
C TRP A 123 -2.16 -8.36 33.03
N SER A 124 -3.27 -8.44 33.76
CA SER A 124 -4.40 -7.51 33.62
C SER A 124 -3.97 -6.07 33.89
N ALA A 125 -4.29 -5.16 32.95
CA ALA A 125 -3.96 -3.75 33.01
C ALA A 125 -2.46 -3.41 33.12
N THR A 126 -1.57 -4.32 32.71
CA THR A 126 -0.11 -4.10 32.72
C THR A 126 0.49 -4.09 31.32
N SER A 127 1.61 -3.39 31.15
CA SER A 127 2.41 -3.43 29.92
C SER A 127 3.47 -4.54 29.98
N ILE A 128 3.53 -5.38 28.95
CA ILE A 128 4.41 -6.56 28.92
C ILE A 128 5.37 -6.46 27.75
N VAL A 129 6.66 -6.60 28.02
CA VAL A 129 7.68 -6.79 26.99
C VAL A 129 8.11 -8.25 27.01
N VAL A 130 7.91 -8.91 25.87
CA VAL A 130 8.27 -10.31 25.65
C VAL A 130 9.59 -10.35 24.89
N HIS A 131 10.58 -11.01 25.47
CA HIS A 131 11.86 -11.30 24.86
C HIS A 131 11.82 -12.74 24.33
N CYS A 132 11.68 -12.86 23.01
CA CYS A 132 11.71 -14.11 22.24
C CYS A 132 12.70 -13.90 21.08
N ASP A 133 13.47 -14.92 20.73
CA ASP A 133 14.56 -14.86 19.76
C ASP A 133 14.11 -15.05 18.30
N ASN A 134 12.79 -15.19 18.06
CA ASN A 134 12.21 -15.43 16.74
C ASN A 134 11.41 -14.24 16.20
N GLU A 135 12.01 -13.52 15.26
CA GLU A 135 11.44 -12.31 14.63
C GLU A 135 10.07 -12.55 13.96
N ALA A 136 9.79 -13.76 13.45
CA ALA A 136 8.52 -14.08 12.82
C ALA A 136 7.35 -14.11 13.83
N ILE A 137 7.61 -14.58 15.05
CA ILE A 137 6.62 -14.61 16.15
C ILE A 137 6.38 -13.20 16.69
N VAL A 138 7.44 -12.41 16.87
CA VAL A 138 7.34 -10.99 17.25
C VAL A 138 6.46 -10.22 16.26
N HIS A 139 6.64 -10.45 14.95
CA HIS A 139 5.82 -9.80 13.93
C HIS A 139 4.37 -10.32 13.90
N CYS A 140 4.13 -11.62 14.09
CA CYS A 140 2.78 -12.18 14.13
C CYS A 140 1.96 -11.66 15.30
N ILE A 141 2.53 -11.63 16.51
CA ILE A 141 1.84 -11.20 17.73
C ILE A 141 1.52 -9.71 17.66
N ASN A 142 2.48 -8.87 17.28
CA ASN A 142 2.24 -7.43 17.15
C ASN A 142 1.19 -7.09 16.08
N LYS A 143 1.14 -7.89 15.00
CA LYS A 143 0.13 -7.74 13.95
C LYS A 143 -1.26 -8.21 14.39
N GLU A 144 -1.37 -9.35 15.08
CA GLU A 144 -2.64 -9.88 15.60
C GLU A 144 -3.19 -9.01 16.74
N ILE A 145 -2.35 -8.46 17.63
CA ILE A 145 -2.79 -7.55 18.71
C ILE A 145 -3.33 -6.22 18.15
N GLN A 146 -2.69 -5.66 17.11
CA GLN A 146 -3.24 -4.49 16.39
C GLN A 146 -4.57 -4.79 15.69
N ILE A 147 -4.77 -6.03 15.25
CA ILE A 147 -6.00 -6.51 14.60
C ILE A 147 -7.09 -6.86 15.64
N ALA A 148 -6.73 -7.34 16.83
CA ALA A 148 -7.65 -7.70 17.90
C ALA A 148 -8.34 -6.47 18.50
N GLY A 149 -7.65 -5.33 18.59
CA GLY A 149 -8.24 -4.04 18.99
C GLY A 149 -9.33 -3.52 18.04
N THR A 150 -9.46 -4.07 16.83
CA THR A 150 -10.46 -3.67 15.82
C THR A 150 -11.56 -4.72 15.58
N ARG A 151 -11.53 -5.89 16.25
CA ARG A 151 -12.42 -7.03 15.97
C ARG A 151 -13.53 -7.28 17.01
N GLY A 152 -13.66 -6.43 18.02
CA GLY A 152 -14.64 -6.57 19.10
C GLY A 152 -16.01 -5.90 18.88
N GLY A 153 -16.33 -5.43 17.67
CA GLY A 153 -17.62 -4.80 17.38
C GLY A 153 -18.67 -5.80 16.83
N PRO A 154 -19.97 -5.63 17.13
CA PRO A 154 -21.07 -6.34 16.50
C PRO A 154 -21.05 -6.04 14.99
N ALA A 155 -21.77 -6.87 14.22
CA ALA A 155 -21.98 -6.64 12.79
C ALA A 155 -22.33 -5.16 12.55
N PRO A 156 -21.72 -4.51 11.54
CA PRO A 156 -21.84 -3.07 11.41
C PRO A 156 -23.29 -2.67 11.16
N ASP A 157 -23.85 -1.96 12.14
CA ASP A 157 -25.14 -1.31 12.01
C ASP A 157 -24.98 -0.15 11.00
N PRO A 158 -25.81 -0.04 9.95
CA PRO A 158 -25.88 1.16 9.11
C PRO A 158 -26.05 2.44 9.93
N GLY A 159 -26.64 2.34 11.12
CA GLY A 159 -26.67 3.36 12.18
C GLY A 159 -25.32 3.69 12.84
N SER A 160 -24.19 3.35 12.22
CA SER A 160 -22.85 3.76 12.66
C SER A 160 -22.09 4.58 11.62
N SER A 161 -22.59 4.63 10.38
CA SER A 161 -21.95 5.37 9.28
C SER A 161 -22.11 6.89 9.43
N LEU A 162 -21.21 7.69 8.87
CA LEU A 162 -21.43 9.14 8.71
C LEU A 162 -22.24 9.48 7.44
N PHE A 163 -22.54 8.50 6.60
CA PHE A 163 -23.22 8.63 5.31
C PHE A 163 -24.67 8.15 5.35
N ARG A 164 -25.29 8.22 6.52
CA ARG A 164 -26.69 7.80 6.72
C ARG A 164 -27.64 8.78 6.06
N THR A 165 -28.78 8.27 5.59
CA THR A 165 -29.84 9.07 4.95
C THR A 165 -31.02 9.35 5.89
N ASP A 166 -30.94 8.93 7.15
CA ASP A 166 -32.01 8.98 8.16
C ASP A 166 -32.07 10.29 8.95
N ILE A 167 -31.09 11.18 8.79
CA ILE A 167 -31.06 12.47 9.48
C ILE A 167 -32.04 13.45 8.79
N PRO A 168 -33.05 13.98 9.52
CA PRO A 168 -34.02 14.93 8.98
C PRO A 168 -33.37 16.16 8.33
N VAL A 169 -34.03 16.74 7.33
CA VAL A 169 -33.52 17.94 6.62
C VAL A 169 -33.35 19.13 7.54
N ASN A 170 -34.18 19.24 8.58
CA ASN A 170 -34.16 20.29 9.59
C ASN A 170 -33.27 19.97 10.81
N HIS A 171 -32.49 18.89 10.79
CA HIS A 171 -31.64 18.54 11.94
C HIS A 171 -30.50 19.56 12.13
N PRO A 172 -30.27 20.08 13.36
CA PRO A 172 -29.30 21.16 13.59
C PRO A 172 -27.86 20.81 13.21
N LEU A 173 -27.48 19.52 13.27
CA LEU A 173 -26.14 19.06 12.87
C LEU A 173 -25.97 18.77 11.38
N ARG A 174 -27.02 18.88 10.55
CA ARG A 174 -26.96 18.53 9.13
C ARG A 174 -25.88 19.30 8.35
N PRO A 175 -25.70 20.63 8.53
CA PRO A 175 -24.61 21.35 7.84
C PRO A 175 -23.21 20.84 8.21
N LEU A 176 -23.01 20.46 9.48
CA LEU A 176 -21.73 19.91 9.96
C LEU A 176 -21.48 18.48 9.45
N LEU A 177 -22.54 17.69 9.32
CA LEU A 177 -22.47 16.37 8.69
C LEU A 177 -22.06 16.48 7.22
N GLU A 178 -22.68 17.39 6.46
CA GLU A 178 -22.33 17.64 5.06
C GLU A 178 -20.88 18.11 4.92
N ALA A 179 -20.41 19.01 5.80
CA ALA A 179 -19.00 19.42 5.86
C ALA A 179 -18.04 18.25 6.18
N SER A 180 -18.44 17.34 7.08
CA SER A 180 -17.68 16.15 7.44
C SER A 180 -17.57 15.18 6.27
N ILE A 181 -18.69 14.90 5.59
CA ILE A 181 -18.74 14.07 4.36
C ILE A 181 -17.83 14.66 3.28
N ASN A 182 -17.93 15.97 3.03
CA ASN A 182 -17.09 16.64 2.06
C ASN A 182 -15.60 16.49 2.39
N SER A 183 -15.23 16.65 3.66
CA SER A 183 -13.85 16.50 4.13
C SER A 183 -13.33 15.07 3.98
N ILE A 184 -14.15 14.05 4.28
CA ILE A 184 -13.82 12.64 4.06
C ILE A 184 -13.58 12.36 2.57
N LEU A 185 -14.40 12.92 1.68
CA LEU A 185 -14.20 12.77 0.25
C LEU A 185 -12.91 13.44 -0.26
N GLN A 186 -12.46 14.53 0.39
CA GLN A 186 -11.16 15.15 0.09
C GLN A 186 -9.95 14.32 0.55
N ALA A 187 -10.14 13.36 1.45
CA ALA A 187 -9.06 12.45 1.88
C ALA A 187 -8.56 11.54 0.74
N VAL A 188 -9.33 11.41 -0.35
CA VAL A 188 -9.00 10.60 -1.51
C VAL A 188 -8.84 11.49 -2.74
N SER A 189 -7.71 11.36 -3.45
CA SER A 189 -7.50 12.12 -4.69
C SER A 189 -8.61 11.84 -5.73
N PRO A 190 -9.01 12.83 -6.56
CA PRO A 190 -10.09 12.64 -7.53
C PRO A 190 -9.91 11.44 -8.47
N ARG A 191 -8.66 11.18 -8.89
CA ARG A 191 -8.34 10.01 -9.74
C ARG A 191 -8.53 8.68 -9.00
N THR A 192 -8.21 8.64 -7.71
CA THR A 192 -8.39 7.43 -6.90
C THR A 192 -9.88 7.19 -6.64
N LEU A 193 -10.64 8.25 -6.33
CA LEU A 193 -12.10 8.18 -6.20
C LEU A 193 -12.76 7.69 -7.50
N GLN A 194 -12.32 8.18 -8.66
CA GLN A 194 -12.81 7.69 -9.95
C GLN A 194 -12.54 6.20 -10.15
N ALA A 195 -11.35 5.72 -9.78
CA ALA A 195 -11.02 4.30 -9.84
C ALA A 195 -11.91 3.46 -8.90
N TYR A 196 -12.19 3.97 -7.71
CA TYR A 196 -13.10 3.33 -6.75
C TYR A 196 -14.53 3.29 -7.29
N LEU A 197 -15.03 4.39 -7.89
CA LEU A 197 -16.34 4.43 -8.53
C LEU A 197 -16.45 3.44 -9.69
N THR A 198 -15.39 3.28 -10.50
CA THR A 198 -15.34 2.24 -11.53
C THR A 198 -15.44 0.84 -10.92
N ALA A 199 -14.71 0.58 -9.83
CA ALA A 199 -14.78 -0.70 -9.13
C ALA A 199 -16.19 -0.96 -8.58
N TRP A 200 -16.81 0.04 -7.96
CA TRP A 200 -18.17 -0.04 -7.40
C TRP A 200 -19.24 -0.27 -8.48
N LYS A 201 -19.14 0.43 -9.61
CA LYS A 201 -20.02 0.21 -10.77
C LYS A 201 -19.87 -1.21 -11.32
N CYS A 202 -18.63 -1.70 -11.44
CA CYS A 202 -18.37 -3.06 -11.87
C CYS A 202 -18.94 -4.10 -10.89
N PHE A 203 -18.83 -3.83 -9.58
CA PHE A 203 -19.43 -4.66 -8.54
C PHE A 203 -20.96 -4.69 -8.67
N LYS A 204 -21.61 -3.54 -8.89
CA LYS A 204 -23.06 -3.47 -9.12
C LYS A 204 -23.50 -4.25 -10.37
N VAL A 205 -22.78 -4.13 -11.47
CA VAL A 205 -23.05 -4.88 -12.71
C VAL A 205 -22.90 -6.39 -12.46
N PHE A 206 -21.88 -6.81 -11.71
CA PHE A 206 -21.73 -8.21 -11.30
C PHE A 206 -22.94 -8.70 -10.49
N HIS A 207 -23.39 -7.94 -9.49
CA HIS A 207 -24.57 -8.33 -8.70
C HIS A 207 -25.80 -8.50 -9.57
N SER A 208 -26.04 -7.55 -10.48
CA SER A 208 -27.17 -7.65 -11.41
C SER A 208 -27.07 -8.84 -12.36
N ALA A 209 -25.87 -9.18 -12.82
CA ALA A 209 -25.65 -10.28 -13.76
C ALA A 209 -25.88 -11.67 -13.13
N TYR A 210 -25.72 -11.79 -11.81
CA TYR A 210 -25.90 -13.03 -11.05
C TYR A 210 -27.10 -12.96 -10.10
N SER A 211 -28.00 -11.98 -10.28
CA SER A 211 -29.23 -11.80 -9.48
C SER A 211 -29.00 -11.74 -7.96
N LEU A 212 -27.87 -11.15 -7.53
CA LEU A 212 -27.53 -10.95 -6.12
C LEU A 212 -28.12 -9.63 -5.60
N PRO A 213 -28.53 -9.54 -4.32
CA PRO A 213 -28.92 -8.28 -3.70
C PRO A 213 -27.72 -7.33 -3.65
N PHE A 214 -27.89 -6.08 -4.07
CA PHE A 214 -26.79 -5.11 -4.06
C PHE A 214 -26.92 -4.12 -2.91
N PRO A 215 -25.84 -3.88 -2.13
CA PRO A 215 -24.54 -4.55 -2.17
C PRO A 215 -24.48 -5.81 -1.28
N ASP A 216 -24.00 -6.93 -1.81
CA ASP A 216 -23.65 -8.13 -1.01
C ASP A 216 -22.12 -8.19 -0.80
N PHE A 217 -21.71 -8.20 0.46
CA PHE A 217 -20.31 -8.30 0.88
C PHE A 217 -19.97 -9.66 1.51
N SER A 218 -20.84 -10.65 1.36
CA SER A 218 -20.59 -12.02 1.80
C SER A 218 -19.28 -12.55 1.23
N LEU A 219 -18.67 -13.52 1.92
CA LEU A 219 -17.44 -14.13 1.45
C LEU A 219 -17.62 -14.73 0.05
N LEU A 220 -18.76 -15.38 -0.19
CA LEU A 220 -19.10 -15.95 -1.49
C LEU A 220 -19.19 -14.88 -2.58
N ALA A 221 -19.86 -13.75 -2.34
CA ALA A 221 -19.97 -12.66 -3.31
C ALA A 221 -18.60 -12.04 -3.61
N VAL A 222 -17.78 -11.79 -2.58
CA VAL A 222 -16.45 -11.21 -2.74
C VAL A 222 -15.51 -12.14 -3.51
N THR A 223 -15.43 -13.43 -3.17
CA THR A 223 -14.57 -14.38 -3.88
C THR A 223 -15.06 -14.65 -5.29
N SER A 224 -16.38 -14.73 -5.50
CA SER A 224 -16.96 -14.89 -6.84
C SER A 224 -16.71 -13.68 -7.72
N PHE A 225 -16.76 -12.46 -7.16
CA PHE A 225 -16.41 -11.25 -7.89
C PHE A 225 -14.94 -11.23 -8.29
N ILE A 226 -14.03 -11.64 -7.39
CA ILE A 226 -12.60 -11.78 -7.72
C ILE A 226 -12.39 -12.76 -8.88
N SER A 227 -13.04 -13.92 -8.82
CA SER A 227 -13.00 -14.90 -9.90
C SER A 227 -13.55 -14.29 -11.20
N HIS A 228 -14.71 -13.64 -11.19
CA HIS A 228 -15.28 -12.96 -12.34
C HIS A 228 -14.34 -11.91 -12.96
N LEU A 229 -13.67 -11.09 -12.13
CA LEU A 229 -12.70 -10.11 -12.62
C LEU A 229 -11.52 -10.78 -13.32
N ASN A 230 -11.07 -11.94 -12.83
CA ASN A 230 -9.99 -12.69 -13.47
C ASN A 230 -10.48 -13.41 -14.74
N THR A 231 -11.50 -14.27 -14.63
CA THR A 231 -11.91 -15.18 -15.69
C THR A 231 -12.71 -14.50 -16.80
N ASN A 232 -13.57 -13.55 -16.46
CA ASN A 232 -14.46 -12.91 -17.44
C ASN A 232 -13.93 -11.56 -17.92
N LYS A 233 -13.20 -10.83 -17.07
CA LYS A 233 -12.62 -9.51 -17.41
C LYS A 233 -11.12 -9.57 -17.71
N ASN A 234 -10.47 -10.73 -17.56
CA ASN A 234 -9.04 -10.93 -17.81
C ASN A 234 -8.14 -9.95 -17.04
N LEU A 235 -8.56 -9.56 -15.83
CA LEU A 235 -7.81 -8.60 -15.00
C LEU A 235 -6.72 -9.30 -14.19
N GLN A 236 -5.55 -8.68 -14.17
CA GLN A 236 -4.43 -9.10 -13.34
C GLN A 236 -4.73 -8.88 -11.85
N ALA A 237 -4.10 -9.68 -10.99
CA ALA A 237 -4.26 -9.60 -9.54
C ALA A 237 -3.99 -8.20 -8.96
N SER A 238 -3.05 -7.45 -9.55
CA SER A 238 -2.78 -6.06 -9.15
C SER A 238 -3.98 -5.13 -9.37
N SER A 239 -4.66 -5.26 -10.51
CA SER A 239 -5.90 -4.54 -10.82
C SER A 239 -7.03 -4.98 -9.90
N ILE A 240 -7.18 -6.28 -9.66
CA ILE A 240 -8.19 -6.85 -8.75
C ILE A 240 -8.04 -6.26 -7.34
N LYS A 241 -6.82 -6.20 -6.80
CA LYS A 241 -6.56 -5.54 -5.50
C LYS A 241 -6.99 -4.07 -5.49
N GLY A 242 -6.84 -3.36 -6.61
CA GLY A 242 -7.34 -2.00 -6.78
C GLY A 242 -8.87 -1.92 -6.73
N TYR A 243 -9.56 -2.87 -7.38
CA TYR A 243 -11.02 -2.97 -7.32
C TYR A 243 -11.51 -3.26 -5.89
N LEU A 244 -10.89 -4.24 -5.22
CA LEU A 244 -11.21 -4.56 -3.82
C LEU A 244 -10.96 -3.37 -2.89
N SER A 245 -9.90 -2.58 -3.13
CA SER A 245 -9.66 -1.35 -2.35
C SER A 245 -10.79 -0.33 -2.52
N GLY A 246 -11.36 -0.20 -3.72
CA GLY A 246 -12.52 0.66 -3.95
C GLY A 246 -13.79 0.15 -3.28
N ILE A 247 -14.06 -1.16 -3.36
CA ILE A 247 -15.19 -1.78 -2.68
C ILE A 247 -15.05 -1.66 -1.16
N GLN A 248 -13.85 -1.88 -0.64
CA GLN A 248 -13.49 -1.69 0.76
C GLN A 248 -13.70 -0.25 1.24
N PHE A 249 -13.40 0.73 0.38
CA PHE A 249 -13.66 2.14 0.65
C PHE A 249 -15.16 2.40 0.82
N PHE A 250 -16.00 1.97 -0.13
CA PHE A 250 -17.45 2.15 -0.02
C PHE A 250 -18.05 1.37 1.15
N HIS A 251 -17.55 0.18 1.47
CA HIS A 251 -17.96 -0.53 2.68
C HIS A 251 -17.69 0.30 3.94
N LYS A 252 -16.50 0.91 4.06
CA LYS A 252 -16.19 1.80 5.20
C LYS A 252 -17.12 3.00 5.26
N LEU A 253 -17.49 3.57 4.11
CA LEU A 253 -18.46 4.67 4.07
C LEU A 253 -19.84 4.21 4.52
N LEU A 254 -20.31 3.03 4.11
CA LEU A 254 -21.66 2.52 4.43
C LEU A 254 -21.80 2.00 5.87
N TYR A 255 -20.72 1.47 6.43
CA TYR A 255 -20.75 0.64 7.65
C TYR A 255 -19.78 1.10 8.74
N GLY A 256 -19.04 2.21 8.52
CA GLY A 256 -18.06 2.74 9.47
C GLY A 256 -16.82 1.85 9.70
N SER A 257 -16.76 0.67 9.09
CA SER A 257 -15.77 -0.37 9.37
C SER A 257 -15.32 -1.08 8.09
N PRO A 258 -14.15 -1.74 8.08
CA PRO A 258 -13.74 -2.52 6.94
C PRO A 258 -14.50 -3.86 6.84
N SER A 259 -14.90 -4.25 5.62
CA SER A 259 -15.40 -5.61 5.35
C SER A 259 -14.41 -6.69 5.83
N PRO A 260 -14.84 -7.61 6.72
CA PRO A 260 -14.01 -8.72 7.16
C PRO A 260 -13.77 -9.75 6.03
N HIS A 261 -14.64 -9.81 5.03
CA HIS A 261 -14.56 -10.78 3.94
C HIS A 261 -13.58 -10.38 2.85
N ILE A 262 -13.36 -9.08 2.63
CA ILE A 262 -12.32 -8.59 1.71
C ILE A 262 -10.91 -8.87 2.27
N THR A 263 -10.75 -8.80 3.59
CA THR A 263 -9.47 -9.05 4.28
C THR A 263 -9.30 -10.50 4.76
N ASN A 264 -10.22 -11.39 4.38
CA ASN A 264 -10.23 -12.79 4.78
C ASN A 264 -9.03 -13.57 4.20
N SER A 265 -8.60 -14.61 4.91
CA SER A 265 -7.49 -15.50 4.51
C SER A 265 -7.77 -16.22 3.19
N GLN A 266 -9.00 -16.70 2.96
CA GLN A 266 -9.41 -17.34 1.71
C GLN A 266 -9.36 -16.36 0.53
N THR A 267 -9.83 -15.13 0.73
CA THR A 267 -9.70 -14.04 -0.26
C THR A 267 -8.23 -13.78 -0.59
N SER A 268 -7.36 -13.76 0.41
CA SER A 268 -5.92 -13.57 0.24
C SER A 268 -5.26 -14.74 -0.52
N LEU A 269 -5.65 -15.98 -0.19
CA LEU A 269 -5.18 -17.19 -0.88
C LEU A 269 -5.64 -17.23 -2.34
N LEU A 270 -6.90 -16.85 -2.63
CA LEU A 270 -7.43 -16.75 -3.99
C LEU A 270 -6.59 -15.78 -4.82
N ILE A 271 -6.35 -14.57 -4.31
CA ILE A 271 -5.52 -13.57 -5.01
C ILE A 271 -4.09 -14.10 -5.20
N LYS A 272 -3.52 -14.78 -4.20
CA LYS A 272 -2.18 -15.40 -4.30
C LYS A 272 -2.16 -16.51 -5.37
N GLY A 273 -3.22 -17.30 -5.48
CA GLY A 273 -3.40 -18.29 -6.54
C GLY A 273 -3.40 -17.64 -7.92
N ILE A 274 -4.20 -16.59 -8.11
CA ILE A 274 -4.23 -15.80 -9.35
C ILE A 274 -2.85 -15.22 -9.69
N GLN A 275 -2.14 -14.70 -8.70
CA GLN A 275 -0.78 -14.17 -8.89
C GLN A 275 0.22 -15.25 -9.32
N LYS A 276 0.07 -16.48 -8.87
CA LYS A 276 0.94 -17.60 -9.26
C LYS A 276 0.62 -18.11 -10.66
N THR A 277 -0.66 -18.20 -11.02
CA THR A 277 -1.08 -18.65 -12.36
C THR A 277 -0.84 -17.60 -13.43
N GLN A 278 -0.92 -16.32 -13.07
CA GLN A 278 -0.63 -15.18 -13.93
C GLN A 278 0.34 -14.22 -13.21
N PRO A 279 1.65 -14.51 -13.26
CA PRO A 279 2.64 -13.64 -12.63
C PRO A 279 2.64 -12.26 -13.28
N ASN A 280 2.77 -11.23 -12.44
CA ASN A 280 2.90 -9.86 -12.93
C ASN A 280 4.11 -9.77 -13.84
N ARG A 281 3.90 -9.32 -15.09
CA ARG A 281 5.00 -9.02 -15.99
C ARG A 281 5.78 -7.82 -15.46
N PRO A 282 7.13 -7.83 -15.54
CA PRO A 282 7.92 -6.65 -15.24
C PRO A 282 7.46 -5.45 -16.08
N ASP A 283 7.58 -4.23 -15.55
CA ASP A 283 7.29 -3.02 -16.33
C ASP A 283 8.13 -3.06 -17.63
N PRO A 284 7.53 -3.10 -18.83
CA PRO A 284 8.27 -3.23 -20.08
C PRO A 284 8.96 -1.93 -20.49
N ARG A 285 8.66 -0.82 -19.80
CA ARG A 285 9.18 0.50 -20.16
C ARG A 285 10.69 0.54 -20.06
N GLN A 286 11.31 0.99 -21.14
CA GLN A 286 12.74 1.17 -21.24
C GLN A 286 13.18 2.52 -20.63
N PRO A 287 14.38 2.59 -20.04
CA PRO A 287 14.94 3.83 -19.50
C PRO A 287 15.36 4.79 -20.61
N ILE A 288 14.98 6.07 -20.53
CA ILE A 288 15.63 7.14 -21.31
C ILE A 288 16.91 7.51 -20.55
N THR A 289 18.00 6.80 -20.81
CA THR A 289 19.32 7.11 -20.21
C THR A 289 19.86 8.43 -20.73
N LEU A 290 20.90 8.97 -20.10
CA LEU A 290 21.56 10.19 -20.57
C LEU A 290 21.97 10.10 -22.06
N LYS A 291 22.43 8.92 -22.51
CA LYS A 291 22.78 8.68 -23.93
C LYS A 291 21.58 8.86 -24.87
N ILE A 292 20.41 8.30 -24.51
CA ILE A 292 19.18 8.44 -25.32
C ILE A 292 18.69 9.89 -25.26
N LEU A 293 18.70 10.51 -24.07
CA LEU A 293 18.36 11.91 -23.90
C LEU A 293 19.20 12.80 -24.81
N THR A 294 20.52 12.64 -24.84
CA THR A 294 21.41 13.43 -25.71
C THR A 294 21.04 13.30 -27.19
N LYS A 295 20.67 12.10 -27.65
CA LYS A 295 20.18 11.94 -29.03
C LYS A 295 18.87 12.68 -29.26
N CYS A 296 17.90 12.56 -28.36
CA CYS A 296 16.61 13.27 -28.47
C CYS A 296 16.80 14.79 -28.48
N ILE A 297 17.65 15.33 -27.61
CA ILE A 297 17.96 16.76 -27.53
C ILE A 297 18.66 17.22 -28.81
N SER A 298 19.61 16.43 -29.35
CA SER A 298 20.24 16.73 -30.64
C SER A 298 19.22 16.75 -31.78
N THR A 299 18.28 15.81 -31.82
CA THR A 299 17.19 15.78 -32.80
C THR A 299 16.32 17.04 -32.71
N LEU A 300 15.94 17.47 -31.51
CA LEU A 300 15.16 18.70 -31.30
C LEU A 300 15.91 19.94 -31.81
N ARG A 301 17.20 20.07 -31.48
CA ARG A 301 18.03 21.25 -31.82
C ARG A 301 18.44 21.33 -33.29
N LYS A 302 18.55 20.19 -33.99
CA LYS A 302 18.81 20.15 -35.44
C LYS A 302 17.60 20.58 -36.27
N GLY A 303 16.41 20.57 -35.67
CA GLY A 303 15.15 20.92 -36.31
C GLY A 303 14.10 19.86 -36.06
N TYR A 304 13.04 20.23 -35.33
CA TYR A 304 11.89 19.38 -35.07
C TYR A 304 10.61 20.20 -35.08
N HIS A 305 9.71 19.94 -36.04
CA HIS A 305 8.49 20.73 -36.22
C HIS A 305 8.79 22.24 -36.24
N SER A 306 8.15 23.01 -35.35
CA SER A 306 8.39 24.43 -35.14
C SER A 306 9.51 24.65 -34.11
N ILE A 307 10.16 25.81 -34.17
CA ILE A 307 11.13 26.22 -33.16
C ILE A 307 10.53 26.30 -31.75
N HIS A 308 9.26 26.68 -31.63
CA HIS A 308 8.56 26.79 -30.35
C HIS A 308 8.33 25.41 -29.71
N THR A 309 7.73 24.48 -30.46
CA THR A 309 7.55 23.09 -30.02
C THR A 309 8.90 22.44 -29.66
N ALA A 310 9.94 22.64 -30.48
CA ALA A 310 11.26 22.11 -30.19
C ALA A 310 11.83 22.64 -28.87
N ARG A 311 11.78 23.96 -28.63
CA ARG A 311 12.27 24.58 -27.38
C ARG A 311 11.46 24.16 -26.16
N THR A 312 10.13 24.06 -26.27
CA THR A 312 9.27 23.55 -25.20
C THR A 312 9.64 22.11 -24.84
N LEU A 313 9.81 21.23 -25.84
CA LEU A 313 10.18 19.83 -25.59
C LEU A 313 11.60 19.68 -25.03
N ASP A 314 12.56 20.49 -25.50
CA ASP A 314 13.94 20.50 -24.99
C ASP A 314 13.94 20.79 -23.48
N ALA A 315 13.28 21.89 -23.07
CA ALA A 315 13.12 22.25 -21.66
C ALA A 315 12.37 21.16 -20.85
N MET A 316 11.28 20.61 -21.39
CA MET A 316 10.53 19.55 -20.71
C MET A 316 11.34 18.25 -20.56
N PHE A 317 12.15 17.87 -21.55
CA PHE A 317 12.97 16.65 -21.51
C PHE A 317 14.13 16.80 -20.52
N ILE A 318 14.77 17.97 -20.51
CA ILE A 318 15.80 18.32 -19.52
C ILE A 318 15.23 18.25 -18.10
N LEU A 319 14.10 18.93 -17.84
CA LEU A 319 13.48 18.90 -16.51
C LEU A 319 12.99 17.49 -16.14
N ALA A 320 12.37 16.75 -17.08
CA ALA A 320 11.92 15.39 -16.84
C ALA A 320 13.05 14.46 -16.38
N PHE A 321 14.22 14.57 -16.99
CA PHE A 321 15.37 13.76 -16.65
C PHE A 321 16.08 14.25 -15.39
N PHE A 322 16.57 15.49 -15.36
CA PHE A 322 17.40 16.00 -14.26
C PHE A 322 16.60 16.26 -12.98
N GLY A 323 15.30 16.58 -13.09
CA GLY A 323 14.41 16.69 -11.93
C GLY A 323 13.75 15.37 -11.51
N PHE A 324 14.08 14.26 -12.20
CA PHE A 324 13.46 12.96 -11.99
C PHE A 324 11.92 13.05 -12.03
N LEU A 325 11.37 13.92 -12.88
CA LEU A 325 9.97 14.34 -12.75
C LEU A 325 9.00 13.27 -13.23
N ARG A 326 7.81 13.26 -12.62
CA ARG A 326 6.64 12.58 -13.20
C ARG A 326 6.03 13.48 -14.27
N CYS A 327 5.40 12.90 -15.28
CA CYS A 327 4.75 13.67 -16.34
C CYS A 327 3.70 14.67 -15.82
N SER A 328 2.97 14.34 -14.76
CA SER A 328 2.00 15.25 -14.13
C SER A 328 2.62 16.46 -13.46
N GLU A 329 3.94 16.47 -13.24
CA GLU A 329 4.71 17.59 -12.69
C GLU A 329 5.19 18.54 -13.81
N LEU A 330 4.84 18.26 -15.08
CA LEU A 330 5.23 19.03 -16.27
C LEU A 330 4.03 19.36 -17.18
N ALA A 331 3.10 18.41 -17.33
CA ALA A 331 2.03 18.48 -18.32
C ALA A 331 0.65 18.31 -17.67
N ILE A 332 -0.34 18.98 -18.25
CA ILE A 332 -1.72 18.95 -17.74
C ILE A 332 -2.44 17.66 -18.17
N THR A 333 -3.39 17.21 -17.33
CA THR A 333 -4.31 16.09 -17.66
C THR A 333 -5.78 16.50 -17.71
N SER A 334 -6.08 17.74 -17.34
CA SER A 334 -7.40 18.37 -17.27
C SER A 334 -7.23 19.87 -17.58
N GLY A 335 -8.25 20.69 -17.32
CA GLY A 335 -8.12 22.15 -17.42
C GLY A 335 -6.91 22.69 -16.65
N PHE A 336 -6.28 23.73 -17.21
CA PHE A 336 -5.15 24.39 -16.57
C PHE A 336 -5.59 25.06 -15.26
N ASN A 337 -4.75 24.95 -14.23
CA ASN A 337 -4.97 25.53 -12.92
C ASN A 337 -3.60 25.96 -12.38
N PRO A 338 -3.31 27.26 -12.27
CA PRO A 338 -2.00 27.77 -11.88
C PRO A 338 -1.61 27.39 -10.44
N ALA A 339 -2.54 26.97 -9.58
CA ALA A 339 -2.25 26.54 -8.22
C ALA A 339 -1.63 25.12 -8.15
N ILE A 340 -1.75 24.32 -9.22
CA ILE A 340 -1.26 22.93 -9.24
C ILE A 340 -0.35 22.64 -10.44
N HIS A 341 -0.49 23.39 -11.53
CA HIS A 341 0.26 23.20 -12.75
C HIS A 341 1.42 24.18 -12.87
N PRO A 342 2.47 23.84 -13.65
CA PRO A 342 3.65 24.67 -13.81
C PRO A 342 3.32 26.01 -14.47
N THR A 343 3.71 27.09 -13.80
CA THR A 343 3.61 28.47 -14.29
C THR A 343 5.00 29.05 -14.53
N ILE A 344 5.06 30.17 -15.23
CA ILE A 344 6.34 30.85 -15.49
C ILE A 344 7.05 31.24 -14.20
N SER A 345 6.31 31.63 -13.17
CA SER A 345 6.85 31.93 -11.84
C SER A 345 7.52 30.73 -11.15
N ASP A 346 7.21 29.51 -11.57
CA ASP A 346 7.77 28.31 -10.95
C ASP A 346 9.18 27.98 -11.48
N LEU A 347 9.62 28.61 -12.58
CA LEU A 347 10.97 28.46 -13.11
C LEU A 347 11.72 29.78 -12.91
N ALA A 348 12.66 29.80 -11.97
CA ALA A 348 13.36 31.02 -11.56
C ALA A 348 14.88 30.84 -11.57
N VAL A 349 15.58 31.84 -12.11
CA VAL A 349 17.04 31.97 -11.95
C VAL A 349 17.27 32.48 -10.53
N LEU A 350 18.01 31.74 -9.72
CA LEU A 350 18.35 32.15 -8.34
C LEU A 350 19.61 33.01 -8.33
N ASP A 351 20.60 32.61 -9.13
CA ASP A 351 21.90 33.26 -9.28
C ASP A 351 22.48 32.94 -10.68
N GLY A 352 23.73 33.34 -10.93
CA GLY A 352 24.41 33.09 -12.21
C GLY A 352 24.68 31.62 -12.53
N GLU A 353 24.46 30.71 -11.58
CA GLU A 353 24.83 29.29 -11.68
C GLU A 353 23.65 28.34 -11.42
N THR A 354 22.52 28.82 -10.91
CA THR A 354 21.42 27.98 -10.44
C THR A 354 20.06 28.42 -10.95
N ILE A 355 19.33 27.49 -11.57
CA ILE A 355 17.91 27.60 -11.88
C ILE A 355 17.13 26.70 -10.94
N SER A 356 16.05 27.23 -10.37
CA SER A 356 15.10 26.49 -9.57
C SER A 356 13.80 26.24 -10.33
N TYR A 357 13.21 25.07 -10.13
CA TYR A 357 11.90 24.69 -10.61
C TYR A 357 11.02 24.23 -9.44
N PHE A 358 9.96 24.97 -9.14
CA PHE A 358 9.06 24.69 -8.03
C PHE A 358 7.91 23.77 -8.45
N ILE A 359 7.85 22.60 -7.83
CA ILE A 359 6.77 21.65 -8.00
C ILE A 359 5.72 21.93 -6.94
N LYS A 360 4.62 22.57 -7.32
CA LYS A 360 3.52 22.93 -6.40
C LYS A 360 2.84 21.73 -5.77
N GLN A 361 2.70 20.63 -6.52
CA GLN A 361 2.05 19.42 -6.06
C GLN A 361 2.67 18.18 -6.69
N SER A 362 2.83 17.12 -5.89
CA SER A 362 3.23 15.80 -6.37
C SER A 362 2.34 14.71 -5.79
N LYS A 363 2.35 13.51 -6.40
CA LYS A 363 1.60 12.35 -5.89
C LYS A 363 1.97 12.00 -4.44
N THR A 364 3.21 12.25 -4.05
CA THR A 364 3.78 11.90 -2.75
C THR A 364 3.74 13.06 -1.75
N ASP A 365 3.32 14.25 -2.17
CA ASP A 365 3.16 15.42 -1.30
C ASP A 365 1.68 15.61 -0.95
N GLN A 366 1.24 14.88 0.08
CA GLN A 366 -0.14 14.93 0.57
C GLN A 366 -0.47 16.27 1.26
N THR A 367 0.56 16.99 1.72
CA THR A 367 0.44 18.27 2.43
C THR A 367 0.55 19.49 1.54
N LYS A 368 0.81 19.31 0.22
CA LYS A 368 1.01 20.40 -0.76
C LYS A 368 2.06 21.43 -0.33
N LYS A 369 3.14 20.99 0.34
CA LYS A 369 4.27 21.86 0.70
C LYS A 369 5.05 22.31 -0.52
N GLY A 370 4.95 21.56 -1.61
CA GLY A 370 5.73 21.74 -2.81
C GLY A 370 7.19 21.31 -2.63
N HIS A 371 7.95 21.36 -3.71
CA HIS A 371 9.36 20.94 -3.70
C HIS A 371 10.15 21.65 -4.80
N PHE A 372 11.33 22.15 -4.46
CA PHE A 372 12.24 22.76 -5.44
C PHE A 372 13.16 21.71 -6.06
N ILE A 373 13.31 21.79 -7.38
CA ILE A 373 14.37 21.12 -8.13
C ILE A 373 15.39 22.17 -8.54
N TYR A 374 16.66 21.87 -8.39
CA TYR A 374 17.75 22.77 -8.76
C TYR A 374 18.51 22.20 -9.96
N ILE A 375 18.78 23.06 -10.93
CA ILE A 375 19.58 22.76 -12.12
C ILE A 375 20.77 23.72 -12.11
N PHE A 376 21.97 23.14 -12.02
CA PHE A 376 23.22 23.89 -11.91
C PHE A 376 23.89 24.09 -13.27
N ASN A 377 24.63 25.17 -13.40
CA ASN A 377 25.43 25.53 -14.57
C ASN A 377 26.71 24.69 -14.62
N LEU A 378 26.56 23.44 -15.05
CA LEU A 378 27.67 22.49 -15.19
C LEU A 378 27.98 22.23 -16.66
N GLN A 379 29.26 21.96 -16.95
CA GLN A 379 29.70 21.57 -18.29
C GLN A 379 28.99 20.28 -18.72
N SER A 380 28.23 20.36 -19.80
CA SER A 380 27.43 19.25 -20.30
C SER A 380 27.18 19.39 -21.80
N PRO A 381 27.24 18.29 -22.59
CA PRO A 381 26.97 18.35 -24.03
C PRO A 381 25.53 18.73 -24.37
N ILE A 382 24.60 18.63 -23.40
CA ILE A 382 23.19 19.02 -23.58
C ILE A 382 22.83 20.33 -22.86
N GLN A 383 23.80 20.96 -22.17
CA GLN A 383 23.68 22.29 -21.56
C GLN A 383 22.34 22.56 -20.82
N PRO A 384 21.99 21.78 -19.77
CA PRO A 384 20.70 21.89 -19.09
C PRO A 384 20.36 23.30 -18.60
N PHE A 385 21.32 23.97 -17.97
CA PHE A 385 21.15 25.33 -17.44
C PHE A 385 20.85 26.34 -18.54
N GLN A 386 21.69 26.41 -19.58
CA GLN A 386 21.52 27.36 -20.69
C GLN A 386 20.20 27.12 -21.43
N THR A 387 19.80 25.86 -21.57
CA THR A 387 18.53 25.48 -22.20
C THR A 387 17.35 26.06 -21.44
N LEU A 388 17.32 25.87 -20.11
CA LEU A 388 16.24 26.38 -19.28
C LEU A 388 16.26 27.90 -19.15
N LEU A 389 17.45 28.52 -19.12
CA LEU A 389 17.60 29.96 -19.12
C LEU A 389 16.99 30.58 -20.39
N ALA A 390 17.39 30.08 -21.57
CA ALA A 390 16.89 30.56 -22.85
C ALA A 390 15.38 30.30 -23.01
N PHE A 391 14.90 29.14 -22.54
CA PHE A 391 13.46 28.83 -22.54
C PHE A 391 12.68 29.77 -21.63
N LEU A 392 13.18 30.06 -20.42
CA LEU A 392 12.54 30.99 -19.49
C LEU A 392 12.47 32.40 -20.06
N GLN A 393 13.55 32.88 -20.67
CA GLN A 393 13.58 34.19 -21.34
C GLN A 393 12.55 34.27 -22.46
N LEU A 394 12.46 33.24 -23.30
CA LEU A 394 11.43 33.13 -24.34
C LEU A 394 10.01 33.16 -23.77
N ARG A 395 9.74 32.40 -22.70
CA ARG A 395 8.40 32.37 -22.10
C ARG A 395 8.03 33.70 -21.45
N LYS A 396 8.98 34.38 -20.81
CA LYS A 396 8.78 35.73 -20.26
C LYS A 396 8.49 36.77 -21.34
N SER A 397 9.09 36.66 -22.53
CA SER A 397 8.81 37.60 -23.64
C SER A 397 7.47 37.34 -24.32
N GLN A 398 6.93 36.13 -24.24
CA GLN A 398 5.65 35.74 -24.87
C GLN A 398 4.44 35.86 -23.93
N SER A 399 4.66 35.92 -22.62
CA SER A 399 3.61 35.85 -21.61
C SER A 399 3.15 37.21 -21.13
N LYS A 400 1.90 37.28 -20.69
CA LYS A 400 1.32 38.48 -20.07
C LYS A 400 1.37 38.43 -18.54
N LEU A 401 1.33 37.24 -17.95
CA LEU A 401 1.25 37.05 -16.50
C LEU A 401 2.21 35.97 -15.99
N PRO A 402 2.85 36.15 -14.82
CA PRO A 402 3.69 35.11 -14.21
C PRO A 402 2.97 33.78 -13.95
N SER A 403 1.64 33.81 -13.83
CA SER A 403 0.76 32.65 -13.65
C SER A 403 0.40 31.94 -14.95
N ASP A 404 0.84 32.42 -16.11
CA ASP A 404 0.60 31.74 -17.38
C ASP A 404 1.30 30.37 -17.41
N PRO A 405 0.80 29.41 -18.21
CA PRO A 405 1.41 28.10 -18.33
C PRO A 405 2.88 28.19 -18.76
N LEU A 406 3.75 27.46 -18.05
CA LEU A 406 5.17 27.41 -18.37
C LEU A 406 5.41 26.73 -19.73
N PHE A 407 4.79 25.56 -19.94
CA PHE A 407 4.94 24.77 -21.16
C PHE A 407 3.69 24.90 -22.04
N THR A 408 3.87 25.34 -23.28
CA THR A 408 2.78 25.52 -24.25
C THR A 408 3.12 24.92 -25.61
N ASP A 409 2.09 24.53 -26.35
CA ASP A 409 2.19 24.18 -27.76
C ASP A 409 2.28 25.43 -28.66
N ASP A 410 2.36 25.21 -29.97
CA ASP A 410 2.42 26.29 -30.98
C ASP A 410 1.22 27.23 -31.00
N PHE A 411 0.10 26.81 -30.42
CA PHE A 411 -1.12 27.61 -30.31
C PHE A 411 -1.25 28.27 -28.93
N ASN A 412 -0.17 28.34 -28.15
CA ASN A 412 -0.13 28.82 -26.77
C ASN A 412 -1.06 28.08 -25.81
N ARG A 413 -1.48 26.86 -26.14
CA ARG A 413 -2.27 26.02 -25.24
C ARG A 413 -1.33 25.28 -24.30
N PRO A 414 -1.69 25.11 -23.01
CA PRO A 414 -0.86 24.37 -22.08
C PRO A 414 -0.54 22.95 -22.57
N ALA A 415 0.71 22.53 -22.44
CA ALA A 415 1.16 21.22 -22.88
C ALA A 415 0.44 20.10 -22.13
N THR A 416 -0.31 19.27 -22.87
CA THR A 416 -1.02 18.12 -22.29
C THR A 416 -0.14 16.89 -22.20
N ARG A 417 -0.49 15.94 -21.32
CA ARG A 417 0.19 14.64 -21.25
C ARG A 417 0.14 13.89 -22.59
N PHE A 418 -0.98 13.99 -23.32
CA PHE A 418 -1.12 13.39 -24.65
C PHE A 418 -0.15 14.02 -25.64
N TRP A 419 -0.10 15.35 -25.68
CA TRP A 419 0.82 16.11 -26.54
C TRP A 419 2.28 15.74 -26.26
N PHE A 420 2.70 15.77 -25.00
CA PHE A 420 4.05 15.39 -24.59
C PHE A 420 4.39 13.95 -25.00
N GLN A 421 3.46 13.01 -24.76
CA GLN A 421 3.67 11.60 -25.09
C GLN A 421 3.73 11.35 -26.60
N LYS A 422 2.93 12.05 -27.40
CA LYS A 422 2.95 12.00 -28.87
C LYS A 422 4.31 12.47 -29.39
N HIS A 423 4.74 13.66 -28.98
CA HIS A 423 6.01 14.22 -29.43
C HIS A 423 7.21 13.42 -28.93
N LEU A 424 7.19 12.89 -27.71
CA LEU A 424 8.22 11.97 -27.22
C LEU A 424 8.42 10.78 -28.16
N LYS A 425 7.33 10.13 -28.59
CA LYS A 425 7.41 8.98 -29.50
C LYS A 425 8.03 9.39 -30.85
N SER A 426 7.60 10.51 -31.41
CA SER A 426 8.16 11.04 -32.66
C SER A 426 9.65 11.39 -32.56
N VAL A 427 10.06 12.08 -31.49
CA VAL A 427 11.47 12.45 -31.28
C VAL A 427 12.34 11.21 -31.08
N LEU A 428 11.84 10.19 -30.36
CA LEU A 428 12.56 8.92 -30.21
C LEU A 428 12.80 8.25 -31.57
N LEU A 429 11.77 8.13 -32.41
CA LEU A 429 11.90 7.55 -33.75
C LEU A 429 12.92 8.31 -34.60
N LEU A 430 12.81 9.65 -34.65
CA LEU A 430 13.74 10.51 -35.39
C LEU A 430 15.17 10.48 -34.83
N SER A 431 15.34 10.15 -33.56
CA SER A 431 16.65 9.95 -32.92
C SER A 431 17.25 8.56 -33.17
N GLY A 432 16.57 7.71 -33.95
CA GLY A 432 16.97 6.33 -34.23
C GLY A 432 16.74 5.37 -33.05
N THR A 433 15.79 5.69 -32.16
CA THR A 433 15.43 4.86 -31.00
C THR A 433 14.00 4.33 -31.16
N PRO A 434 13.77 3.00 -31.13
CA PRO A 434 12.43 2.43 -31.20
C PRO A 434 11.55 2.97 -30.07
N ALA A 435 10.35 3.44 -30.41
CA ALA A 435 9.55 4.20 -29.46
C ALA A 435 8.60 3.34 -28.61
N ASP A 436 8.28 2.11 -29.01
CA ASP A 436 7.17 1.30 -28.45
C ASP A 436 7.19 1.18 -26.93
N ASN A 437 8.35 0.84 -26.38
CA ASN A 437 8.52 0.64 -24.95
C ASN A 437 8.90 1.91 -24.17
N PHE A 438 8.71 3.10 -24.75
CA PHE A 438 8.96 4.36 -24.07
C PHE A 438 7.69 5.08 -23.69
N SER A 439 7.72 5.76 -22.55
CA SER A 439 6.66 6.67 -22.13
C SER A 439 7.26 7.86 -21.39
N SER A 440 6.44 8.84 -21.04
CA SER A 440 6.87 9.91 -20.15
C SER A 440 7.52 9.43 -18.85
N HIS A 441 7.12 8.27 -18.31
CA HIS A 441 7.75 7.70 -17.11
C HIS A 441 9.16 7.16 -17.36
N SER A 442 9.53 6.91 -18.62
CA SER A 442 10.86 6.42 -19.01
C SER A 442 11.98 7.41 -18.69
N PHE A 443 11.71 8.72 -18.63
CA PHE A 443 12.69 9.71 -18.15
C PHE A 443 13.07 9.45 -16.70
N ARG A 444 12.08 9.26 -15.84
CA ARG A 444 12.31 9.01 -14.41
C ARG A 444 13.00 7.67 -14.16
N ILE A 445 12.67 6.63 -14.94
CA ILE A 445 13.39 5.34 -14.91
C ILE A 445 14.84 5.54 -15.36
N GLY A 446 15.05 6.27 -16.45
CA GLY A 446 16.37 6.49 -17.03
C GLY A 446 17.28 7.39 -16.20
N ALA A 447 16.73 8.39 -15.51
CA ALA A 447 17.46 9.21 -14.55
C ALA A 447 17.97 8.37 -13.38
N ALA A 448 17.11 7.52 -12.78
CA ALA A 448 17.50 6.59 -11.72
C ALA A 448 18.55 5.58 -12.19
N THR A 449 18.35 5.00 -13.37
CA THR A 449 19.30 4.04 -13.96
C THR A 449 20.65 4.70 -14.23
N THR A 450 20.65 5.91 -14.81
CA THR A 450 21.89 6.65 -15.10
C THR A 450 22.62 7.03 -13.82
N ALA A 451 21.90 7.49 -12.79
CA ALA A 451 22.48 7.83 -11.49
C ALA A 451 23.17 6.61 -10.85
N ALA A 452 22.51 5.45 -10.86
CA ALA A 452 23.11 4.20 -10.37
C ALA A 452 24.36 3.81 -11.18
N GLN A 453 24.30 3.88 -12.51
CA GLN A 453 25.45 3.62 -13.39
C GLN A 453 26.61 4.59 -13.18
N LYS A 454 26.35 5.79 -12.65
CA LYS A 454 27.36 6.78 -12.29
C LYS A 454 27.84 6.65 -10.84
N GLY A 455 27.45 5.58 -10.14
CA GLY A 455 27.92 5.27 -8.80
C GLY A 455 27.24 6.04 -7.68
N LEU A 456 26.10 6.71 -7.93
CA LEU A 456 25.36 7.35 -6.85
C LEU A 456 24.78 6.30 -5.91
N SER A 457 24.85 6.58 -4.60
CA SER A 457 24.28 5.72 -3.57
C SER A 457 22.76 5.63 -3.68
N GLN A 458 22.19 4.56 -3.12
CA GLN A 458 20.74 4.39 -3.04
C GLN A 458 20.05 5.57 -2.35
N GLN A 459 20.65 6.11 -1.28
CA GLN A 459 20.14 7.28 -0.56
C GLN A 459 20.11 8.54 -1.44
N GLN A 460 21.17 8.80 -2.21
CA GLN A 460 21.21 9.93 -3.14
C GLN A 460 20.15 9.80 -4.24
N ILE A 461 20.02 8.61 -4.84
CA ILE A 461 19.00 8.35 -5.87
C ILE A 461 17.59 8.52 -5.28
N GLN A 462 17.36 7.99 -4.08
CA GLN A 462 16.10 8.10 -3.36
C GLN A 462 15.72 9.57 -3.12
N ALA A 463 16.68 10.39 -2.67
CA ALA A 463 16.51 11.82 -2.45
C ALA A 463 16.22 12.57 -3.75
N LEU A 464 17.04 12.38 -4.79
CA LEU A 464 16.90 13.05 -6.10
C LEU A 464 15.53 12.77 -6.75
N GLY A 465 15.09 11.52 -6.71
CA GLY A 465 13.77 11.19 -7.23
C GLY A 465 12.62 11.41 -6.27
N ARG A 466 12.87 11.77 -5.00
CA ARG A 466 11.81 12.01 -4.00
C ARG A 466 10.96 10.75 -3.77
N TRP A 467 11.62 9.61 -3.60
CA TRP A 467 10.95 8.35 -3.26
C TRP A 467 10.91 8.16 -1.75
N SER A 468 9.71 7.99 -1.19
CA SER A 468 9.55 7.66 0.24
C SER A 468 9.79 6.18 0.56
N SER A 469 9.95 5.33 -0.45
CA SER A 469 10.13 3.89 -0.30
C SER A 469 11.10 3.33 -1.34
N GLU A 470 11.41 2.04 -1.19
CA GLU A 470 12.28 1.25 -2.07
C GLU A 470 11.75 1.04 -3.50
N ALA A 471 10.67 1.72 -3.89
CA ALA A 471 10.10 1.65 -5.24
C ALA A 471 11.13 1.99 -6.34
N PHE A 472 12.13 2.84 -6.06
CA PHE A 472 13.17 3.21 -7.00
C PHE A 472 14.07 2.02 -7.41
N LYS A 473 14.22 1.00 -6.57
CA LYS A 473 14.98 -0.22 -6.89
C LYS A 473 14.43 -0.91 -8.14
N SER A 474 13.11 -0.89 -8.33
CA SER A 474 12.47 -1.45 -9.54
C SER A 474 12.76 -0.66 -10.82
N TYR A 475 13.24 0.58 -10.69
CA TYR A 475 13.55 1.47 -11.82
C TYR A 475 15.01 1.40 -12.25
N ILE A 476 15.91 1.01 -11.34
CA ILE A 476 17.31 0.79 -11.68
C ILE A 476 17.35 -0.47 -12.56
N ARG A 477 17.49 -0.28 -13.86
CA ARG A 477 17.60 -1.38 -14.82
C ARG A 477 19.06 -1.79 -14.92
N SER A 478 19.39 -2.95 -14.35
CA SER A 478 20.68 -3.59 -14.55
C SER A 478 20.83 -3.96 -16.01
N ASP A 479 21.67 -3.22 -16.73
CA ASP A 479 22.10 -3.62 -18.06
C ASP A 479 23.11 -4.78 -17.93
N ARG A 480 23.23 -5.60 -18.99
CA ARG A 480 24.23 -6.67 -19.06
C ARG A 480 25.65 -6.15 -18.84
N SER A 481 25.90 -4.89 -19.18
CA SER A 481 27.16 -4.18 -18.91
C SER A 481 27.50 -4.10 -17.41
N LEU A 482 26.53 -3.75 -16.55
CA LEU A 482 26.72 -3.71 -15.10
C LEU A 482 26.98 -5.11 -14.52
N ILE A 483 26.26 -6.12 -15.01
CA ILE A 483 26.49 -7.52 -14.61
C ILE A 483 27.90 -7.96 -15.04
N LYS A 484 28.32 -7.58 -16.26
CA LYS A 484 29.67 -7.86 -16.77
C LYS A 484 30.74 -7.16 -15.93
N GLU A 485 30.56 -5.90 -15.58
CA GLU A 485 31.50 -5.14 -14.74
C GLU A 485 31.59 -5.72 -13.31
N ALA A 486 30.45 -6.11 -12.75
CA ALA A 486 30.42 -6.85 -11.49
C ALA A 486 31.19 -8.17 -11.59
N HIS A 487 30.96 -8.95 -12.65
CA HIS A 487 31.73 -10.17 -12.90
C HIS A 487 33.23 -9.89 -13.09
N GLN A 488 33.61 -8.84 -13.81
CA GLN A 488 35.02 -8.44 -13.98
C GLN A 488 35.67 -8.06 -12.64
N THR A 489 34.91 -7.42 -11.75
CA THR A 489 35.37 -7.10 -10.40
C THR A 489 35.58 -8.37 -9.58
N LEU A 490 34.69 -9.35 -9.71
CA LEU A 490 34.80 -10.66 -9.03
C LEU A 490 36.00 -11.48 -9.52
N VAL A 491 36.36 -11.35 -10.80
CA VAL A 491 37.49 -12.08 -11.41
C VAL A 491 38.83 -11.36 -11.16
N GLY A 492 38.81 -10.12 -10.66
CA GLY A 492 39.98 -9.26 -10.51
C GLY A 492 40.32 -8.51 -11.80
N ARG A 493 40.78 -7.26 -11.69
CA ARG A 493 41.27 -6.52 -12.86
C ARG A 493 42.50 -7.25 -13.41
N PRO A 494 42.57 -7.56 -14.73
CA PRO A 494 43.83 -8.00 -15.30
C PRO A 494 44.86 -6.90 -15.07
N PHE A 495 46.01 -7.30 -14.52
CA PHE A 495 47.15 -6.45 -14.20
C PHE A 495 47.68 -5.69 -15.43
#